data_AF-A0A9W6AZF3-F1
#
_entry.id   AF-A0A9W6AZF3-F1
#
_cell.length_a   1.000
_cell.length_b   1.000
_cell.length_c   1.000
_cell.angle_alpha   90.00
_cell.angle_beta   90.00
_cell.angle_gamma   90.00
#
_symmetry.space_group_name_H-M   'P 1'
#
loop_
_entity.id
_entity.type
_entity.pdbx_description
1 polymer ?
#
loop_
_entity_poly.entity_id
_entity_poly.type
_entity_poly.pdbx_seq_one_letter_code
_entity_poly.pdbx_strand_id
1 'polypeptide(L)'
;MAVEAGVSGIVLSNHGGRNLDTSPPGLLTLLELRRHLPSIFSQVEVYIDGGIRRGTDVLKALCLGAKAVLIGRPFLYSLAYGEDGPKHFVDILQAELETAMRLVGITDLSQANPALINTQDLDHLVVRDVGITDPLEAPRAKM
;
A
#
# COMPACT_ATOMS: atom_id res chain seq x y z
N MET A 1 -1.83 9.78 -16.15
CA MET A 1 -2.96 10.63 -15.72
C MET A 1 -2.79 11.24 -14.33
N ALA A 2 -2.79 10.50 -13.21
CA ALA A 2 -2.74 11.14 -11.87
C ALA A 2 -1.47 12.00 -11.67
N VAL A 3 -0.30 11.45 -12.02
CA VAL A 3 0.97 12.17 -12.02
C VAL A 3 0.94 13.40 -12.94
N GLU A 4 0.45 13.23 -14.17
CA GLU A 4 0.34 14.31 -15.16
C GLU A 4 -0.61 15.44 -14.70
N ALA A 5 -1.66 15.08 -13.96
CA ALA A 5 -2.61 16.02 -13.38
C ALA A 5 -2.05 16.76 -12.15
N GLY A 6 -0.85 16.41 -11.66
CA GLY A 6 -0.20 17.08 -10.55
C GLY A 6 -0.93 16.91 -9.21
N VAL A 7 -1.66 15.81 -9.01
CA VAL A 7 -2.33 15.54 -7.73
C VAL A 7 -1.32 15.17 -6.65
N SER A 8 -1.61 15.52 -5.40
CA SER A 8 -0.68 15.25 -4.27
C SER A 8 -0.59 13.76 -3.92
N GLY A 9 -1.67 13.01 -4.14
CA GLY A 9 -1.74 11.62 -3.73
C GLY A 9 -2.83 10.83 -4.44
N ILE A 10 -2.67 9.51 -4.44
CA ILE A 10 -3.69 8.54 -4.88
C ILE A 10 -3.96 7.54 -3.77
N VAL A 11 -5.18 7.00 -3.74
CA VAL A 11 -5.54 5.88 -2.86
C VAL A 11 -5.86 4.67 -3.71
N LEU A 12 -5.11 3.59 -3.54
CA LEU A 12 -5.41 2.30 -4.14
C LEU A 12 -6.52 1.63 -3.31
N SER A 13 -7.75 1.70 -3.82
CA SER A 13 -8.93 1.20 -3.13
C SER A 13 -9.97 0.67 -4.13
N ASN A 14 -10.62 -0.42 -3.76
CA ASN A 14 -11.86 -0.90 -4.39
C ASN A 14 -13.08 -0.69 -3.46
N HIS A 15 -12.99 0.31 -2.59
CA HIS A 15 -13.99 0.65 -1.58
C HIS A 15 -14.23 -0.48 -0.56
N GLY A 16 -13.18 -1.23 -0.23
CA GLY A 16 -13.24 -2.36 0.68
C GLY A 16 -14.06 -3.55 0.15
N GLY A 17 -14.09 -3.73 -1.17
CA GLY A 17 -14.83 -4.78 -1.89
C GLY A 17 -16.33 -4.48 -2.01
N ARG A 18 -16.72 -3.19 -2.03
CA ARG A 18 -18.14 -2.76 -2.00
C ARG A 18 -18.58 -2.02 -3.25
N ASN A 19 -17.67 -1.79 -4.18
CA ASN A 19 -17.99 -1.16 -5.46
C ASN A 19 -18.01 -2.23 -6.55
N LEU A 20 -17.06 -2.24 -7.49
CA LEU A 20 -16.94 -3.29 -8.50
C LEU A 20 -16.46 -4.60 -7.87
N ASP A 21 -17.29 -5.64 -7.93
CA ASP A 21 -16.91 -7.00 -7.58
C ASP A 21 -15.84 -7.52 -8.57
N THR A 22 -15.01 -8.46 -8.11
CA THR A 22 -13.83 -8.99 -8.84
C THR A 22 -12.71 -7.98 -9.13
N SER A 23 -12.81 -6.75 -8.61
CA SER A 23 -11.69 -5.80 -8.62
C SER A 23 -10.48 -6.37 -7.87
N PRO A 24 -9.25 -6.19 -8.38
CA PRO A 24 -8.06 -6.76 -7.75
C PRO A 24 -7.87 -6.25 -6.31
N PRO A 25 -7.20 -7.03 -5.44
CA PRO A 25 -6.78 -6.55 -4.15
C PRO A 25 -5.85 -5.34 -4.29
N GLY A 26 -6.06 -4.29 -3.51
CA GLY A 26 -5.22 -3.08 -3.57
C GLY A 26 -3.72 -3.37 -3.40
N LEU A 27 -3.36 -4.39 -2.62
CA LEU A 27 -1.96 -4.78 -2.39
C LEU A 27 -1.32 -5.38 -3.67
N LEU A 28 -2.10 -6.08 -4.48
CA LEU A 28 -1.64 -6.61 -5.77
C LEU A 28 -1.42 -5.47 -6.77
N THR A 29 -2.35 -4.51 -6.82
CA THR A 29 -2.18 -3.28 -7.63
C THR A 29 -0.97 -2.47 -7.16
N LEU A 30 -0.71 -2.37 -5.86
CA LEU A 30 0.49 -1.72 -5.33
C LEU A 30 1.78 -2.43 -5.78
N LEU A 31 1.79 -3.77 -5.77
CA LEU A 31 2.90 -4.58 -6.27
C LEU A 31 3.13 -4.37 -7.77
N GLU A 32 2.07 -4.33 -8.58
CA GLU A 32 2.13 -3.99 -10.00
C GLU A 32 2.75 -2.61 -10.22
N LEU A 33 2.28 -1.58 -9.51
CA LEU A 33 2.85 -0.23 -9.61
C LEU A 33 4.33 -0.21 -9.23
N ARG A 34 4.71 -0.92 -8.16
CA ARG A 34 6.13 -1.02 -7.75
C ARG A 34 6.99 -1.68 -8.82
N ARG A 35 6.46 -2.70 -9.51
CA ARG A 35 7.20 -3.45 -10.54
C ARG A 35 7.33 -2.67 -11.84
N HIS A 36 6.25 -2.05 -12.30
CA HIS A 36 6.19 -1.47 -13.64
C HIS A 36 6.45 0.03 -13.67
N LEU A 37 6.16 0.74 -12.57
CA LEU A 37 6.19 2.20 -12.50
C LEU A 37 6.89 2.70 -11.22
N PRO A 38 8.10 2.21 -10.88
CA PRO A 38 8.75 2.55 -9.62
C PRO A 38 9.00 4.05 -9.44
N SER A 39 9.09 4.83 -10.52
CA SER A 39 9.31 6.27 -10.45
C SER A 39 8.16 7.06 -9.83
N ILE A 40 6.91 6.55 -9.89
CA ILE A 40 5.73 7.30 -9.43
C ILE A 40 5.78 7.55 -7.93
N PHE A 41 6.44 6.66 -7.18
CA PHE A 41 6.57 6.77 -5.72
C PHE A 41 7.42 7.98 -5.28
N SER A 42 8.15 8.61 -6.20
CA SER A 42 8.83 9.89 -5.99
C SER A 42 8.04 11.11 -6.48
N GLN A 43 6.93 10.90 -7.19
CA GLN A 43 6.17 11.95 -7.86
C GLN A 43 4.80 12.20 -7.19
N VAL A 44 4.19 11.16 -6.64
CA VAL A 44 2.87 11.22 -6.00
C VAL A 44 2.86 10.31 -4.77
N GLU A 45 2.18 10.74 -3.70
CA GLU A 45 2.01 9.88 -2.53
C GLU A 45 1.01 8.77 -2.83
N VAL A 46 1.40 7.51 -2.58
CA VAL A 46 0.53 6.36 -2.80
C VAL A 46 0.03 5.85 -1.46
N TYR A 47 -1.28 5.92 -1.24
CA TYR A 47 -1.97 5.35 -0.09
C TYR A 47 -2.71 4.08 -0.52
N ILE A 48 -3.06 3.22 0.43
CA ILE A 48 -3.78 1.96 0.16
C ILE A 48 -4.79 1.64 1.27
N ASP A 49 -5.92 1.04 0.90
CA ASP A 49 -6.87 0.47 1.85
C ASP A 49 -7.28 -0.96 1.46
N GLY A 50 -8.21 -1.53 2.22
CA GLY A 50 -8.80 -2.82 1.91
C GLY A 50 -8.04 -3.99 2.53
N GLY A 51 -8.73 -4.80 3.33
CA GLY A 51 -8.15 -6.04 3.87
C GLY A 51 -7.03 -5.91 4.92
N ILE A 52 -6.52 -4.71 5.24
CA ILE A 52 -5.49 -4.52 6.28
C ILE A 52 -6.05 -4.86 7.68
N ARG A 53 -5.51 -5.89 8.33
CA ARG A 53 -5.97 -6.36 9.65
C ARG A 53 -4.85 -6.57 10.66
N ARG A 54 -3.61 -6.68 10.21
CA ARG A 54 -2.43 -6.92 11.04
C ARG A 54 -1.33 -5.90 10.81
N GLY A 55 -0.46 -5.71 11.80
CA GLY A 55 0.75 -4.89 11.67
C GLY A 55 1.67 -5.35 10.53
N THR A 56 1.72 -6.67 10.26
CA THR A 56 2.46 -7.21 9.10
C THR A 56 1.86 -6.82 7.75
N ASP A 57 0.55 -6.58 7.67
CA ASP A 57 -0.08 -6.11 6.43
C ASP A 57 0.32 -4.66 6.16
N VAL A 58 0.37 -3.84 7.21
CA VAL A 58 0.89 -2.47 7.17
C VAL A 58 2.34 -2.49 6.67
N LEU A 59 3.19 -3.30 7.29
CA LEU A 59 4.61 -3.36 6.95
C LEU A 59 4.84 -3.79 5.49
N LYS A 60 4.09 -4.77 4.97
CA LYS A 60 4.17 -5.19 3.56
C LYS A 60 3.83 -4.05 2.60
N ALA A 61 2.77 -3.29 2.89
CA ALA A 61 2.38 -2.14 2.07
C ALA A 61 3.46 -1.05 2.08
N LEU A 62 4.05 -0.75 3.24
CA LEU A 62 5.15 0.20 3.37
C LEU A 62 6.40 -0.27 2.61
N CYS A 63 6.76 -1.56 2.71
CA CYS A 63 7.87 -2.14 1.94
C CYS A 63 7.64 -2.01 0.41
N LEU A 64 6.40 -2.05 -0.05
CA LEU A 64 6.04 -1.83 -1.46
C LEU A 64 5.97 -0.34 -1.84
N GLY A 65 6.11 0.60 -0.91
CA GLY A 65 6.13 2.03 -1.19
C GLY A 65 4.89 2.82 -0.83
N ALA A 66 3.89 2.21 -0.20
CA ALA A 66 2.78 2.99 0.31
C ALA A 66 3.29 4.02 1.34
N LYS A 67 2.78 5.25 1.27
CA LYS A 67 3.03 6.31 2.25
C LYS A 67 2.37 5.99 3.59
N ALA A 68 1.14 5.50 3.54
CA ALA A 68 0.39 5.01 4.68
C ALA A 68 -0.72 4.05 4.22
N VAL A 69 -1.29 3.32 5.17
CA VAL A 69 -2.46 2.47 4.95
C VAL A 69 -3.70 3.08 5.62
N LEU A 70 -4.87 2.87 5.02
CA LEU A 70 -6.15 3.33 5.55
C LEU A 70 -6.99 2.15 6.03
N ILE A 71 -7.76 2.36 7.10
CA ILE A 71 -8.53 1.31 7.76
C ILE A 71 -9.98 1.75 7.92
N GLY A 72 -10.90 0.93 7.40
CA GLY A 72 -12.34 1.13 7.54
C GLY A 72 -12.94 0.23 8.62
N ARG A 73 -13.39 -0.96 8.20
CA ARG A 73 -14.20 -1.89 9.03
C ARG A 73 -13.65 -2.20 10.43
N PRO A 74 -12.37 -2.56 10.63
CA PRO A 74 -11.85 -2.85 11.97
C PRO A 74 -12.03 -1.69 12.96
N PHE A 75 -11.74 -0.47 12.50
CA PHE A 75 -11.95 0.75 13.29
C PHE A 75 -13.44 0.96 13.59
N LEU A 76 -14.30 0.82 12.58
CA LEU A 76 -15.77 0.90 12.76
C LEU A 76 -16.29 -0.13 13.77
N TYR A 77 -15.80 -1.37 13.73
CA TYR A 77 -16.22 -2.42 14.65
C TYR A 77 -15.73 -2.19 16.07
N SER A 78 -14.56 -1.56 16.22
CA SER A 78 -14.04 -1.20 17.55
C SER A 78 -14.95 -0.22 18.29
N LEU A 79 -15.74 0.61 17.58
CA LEU A 79 -16.70 1.53 18.19
C LEU A 79 -17.81 0.81 18.99
N ALA A 80 -18.02 -0.49 18.76
CA ALA A 80 -18.94 -1.29 19.58
C ALA A 80 -18.50 -1.38 21.05
N TYR A 81 -17.23 -1.08 21.35
CA TYR A 81 -16.66 -1.02 22.71
C TYR A 81 -16.64 0.41 23.28
N GLY A 82 -17.36 1.35 22.66
CA GLY A 82 -17.37 2.76 23.07
C GLY A 82 -16.10 3.51 22.64
N GLU A 83 -15.81 4.63 23.31
CA GLU A 83 -14.70 5.53 22.96
C GLU A 83 -13.32 4.88 23.11
N ASP A 84 -13.19 3.90 24.01
CA ASP A 84 -11.92 3.22 24.27
C ASP A 84 -11.61 2.14 23.21
N GLY A 85 -12.62 1.66 22.49
CA GLY A 85 -12.46 0.66 21.44
C GLY A 85 -11.50 1.10 20.33
N PRO A 86 -11.70 2.27 19.70
CA PRO A 86 -10.78 2.81 18.70
C PRO A 86 -9.36 3.02 19.23
N LYS A 87 -9.20 3.50 20.47
CA LYS A 87 -7.88 3.69 21.10
C LYS A 87 -7.17 2.34 21.21
N HIS A 88 -7.84 1.35 21.78
CA HIS A 88 -7.30 0.01 21.93
C HIS A 88 -6.99 -0.66 20.58
N PHE A 89 -7.82 -0.45 19.56
CA PHE A 89 -7.57 -0.93 18.21
C PHE A 89 -6.27 -0.36 17.62
N VAL A 90 -6.04 0.96 17.78
CA VAL A 90 -4.81 1.61 17.33
C VAL A 90 -3.61 1.07 18.10
N ASP A 91 -3.71 0.90 19.42
CA ASP A 91 -2.64 0.35 20.26
C ASP A 91 -2.23 -1.07 19.81
N ILE A 92 -3.21 -1.94 19.53
CA ILE A 92 -2.95 -3.29 19.02
C ILE A 92 -2.18 -3.23 17.70
N LEU A 93 -2.67 -2.42 16.75
CA LEU A 93 -2.06 -2.36 15.42
C LEU A 93 -0.65 -1.77 15.48
N GLN A 94 -0.43 -0.77 16.33
CA GLN A 94 0.89 -0.21 16.58
C GLN A 94 1.82 -1.28 17.17
N ALA A 95 1.40 -1.99 18.22
CA ALA A 95 2.21 -3.02 18.85
C ALA A 95 2.58 -4.16 17.88
N GLU A 96 1.64 -4.58 17.03
CA GLU A 96 1.91 -5.57 15.98
C GLU A 96 2.91 -5.06 14.93
N LEU A 97 2.78 -3.81 14.47
CA LEU A 97 3.70 -3.21 13.51
C LEU A 97 5.11 -3.11 14.10
N GLU A 98 5.25 -2.58 15.31
CA GLU A 98 6.56 -2.48 15.95
C GLU A 98 7.19 -3.86 16.20
N THR A 99 6.39 -4.86 16.56
CA THR A 99 6.86 -6.25 16.70
C THR A 99 7.38 -6.77 15.36
N ALA A 100 6.62 -6.57 14.28
CA ALA A 100 7.04 -6.98 12.94
C ALA A 100 8.34 -6.28 12.51
N MET A 101 8.46 -4.97 12.74
CA MET A 101 9.69 -4.20 12.47
C MET A 101 10.91 -4.77 13.19
N ARG A 102 10.79 -5.06 14.49
CA ARG A 102 11.86 -5.66 15.28
C ARG A 102 12.27 -7.04 14.75
N LEU A 103 11.30 -7.87 14.36
CA LEU A 103 11.55 -9.22 13.87
C LEU A 103 12.19 -9.26 12.47
N VAL A 104 11.93 -8.25 11.62
CA VAL A 104 12.60 -8.11 10.31
C VAL A 104 13.87 -7.27 10.37
N GLY A 105 14.27 -6.80 11.56
CA GLY A 105 15.54 -6.11 11.77
C GLY A 105 15.56 -4.64 11.36
N ILE A 106 14.41 -3.94 11.37
CA ILE A 106 14.35 -2.50 11.14
C ILE A 106 13.91 -1.74 12.40
N THR A 107 14.43 -0.53 12.55
CA THR A 107 14.17 0.36 13.69
C THR A 107 13.40 1.62 13.30
N ASP A 108 13.34 1.93 12.01
CA ASP A 108 12.62 3.08 11.46
C ASP A 108 11.85 2.70 10.19
N LEU A 109 10.69 3.32 9.96
CA LEU A 109 9.86 3.02 8.79
C LEU A 109 10.55 3.39 7.47
N SER A 110 11.48 4.33 7.46
CA SER A 110 12.29 4.66 6.27
C SER A 110 13.16 3.49 5.78
N GLN A 111 13.40 2.49 6.63
CA GLN A 111 14.12 1.27 6.26
C GLN A 111 13.22 0.22 5.62
N ALA A 112 11.89 0.39 5.66
CA ALA A 112 10.96 -0.51 4.99
C ALA A 112 11.14 -0.41 3.48
N ASN A 113 11.55 -1.51 2.84
CA ASN A 113 11.86 -1.54 1.42
C ASN A 113 11.54 -2.92 0.82
N PRO A 114 11.48 -3.04 -0.53
CA PRO A 114 11.08 -4.28 -1.17
C PRO A 114 11.95 -5.51 -0.87
N ALA A 115 13.19 -5.34 -0.40
CA ALA A 115 14.06 -6.47 -0.05
C ALA A 115 13.59 -7.22 1.22
N LEU A 116 12.69 -6.63 2.02
CA LEU A 116 12.14 -7.26 3.23
C LEU A 116 10.94 -8.19 2.94
N ILE A 117 10.52 -8.32 1.69
CA ILE A 117 9.36 -9.13 1.30
C ILE A 117 9.74 -10.08 0.15
N ASN A 118 9.22 -11.30 0.22
CA ASN A 118 9.29 -12.25 -0.89
C ASN A 118 7.94 -12.25 -1.62
N THR A 119 7.95 -11.91 -2.90
CA THR A 119 6.75 -11.85 -3.75
C THR A 119 6.71 -12.96 -4.80
N GLN A 120 7.66 -13.90 -4.79
CA GLN A 120 7.83 -14.91 -5.84
C GLN A 120 6.55 -15.74 -6.07
N ASP A 121 5.87 -16.11 -4.98
CA ASP A 121 4.61 -16.87 -5.07
C ASP A 121 3.47 -16.07 -5.71
N LEU A 122 3.59 -14.74 -5.78
CA LEU A 122 2.58 -13.84 -6.35
C LEU A 122 2.95 -13.37 -7.77
N ASP A 123 4.15 -13.65 -8.27
CA ASP A 123 4.62 -13.16 -9.57
C ASP A 123 3.74 -13.58 -10.75
N HIS A 124 3.03 -14.71 -10.62
CA HIS A 124 2.10 -15.20 -11.62
C HIS A 124 0.78 -14.42 -11.68
N LEU A 125 0.47 -13.64 -10.64
CA LEU A 125 -0.72 -12.77 -10.57
C LEU A 125 -0.45 -11.37 -11.12
N VAL A 126 0.83 -11.01 -11.30
CA VAL A 126 1.27 -9.71 -11.80
C VAL A 126 1.51 -9.81 -13.31
N VAL A 127 0.82 -8.99 -14.10
CA VAL A 127 0.96 -8.98 -15.56
C VAL A 127 2.38 -8.56 -15.94
N ARG A 128 3.14 -9.41 -16.64
CA ARG A 128 4.56 -9.15 -16.94
C ARG A 128 4.80 -8.01 -17.95
N ASP A 129 3.93 -7.91 -18.95
CA ASP A 129 4.01 -6.90 -20.00
C ASP A 129 2.69 -6.14 -20.06
N VAL A 130 2.71 -4.89 -19.59
CA VAL A 130 1.52 -4.03 -19.56
C VAL A 130 1.47 -3.08 -20.76
N GLY A 131 2.53 -3.04 -21.58
CA GLY A 131 2.66 -2.06 -22.68
C GLY A 131 2.72 -0.59 -22.20
N ILE A 132 2.92 -0.39 -20.90
CA ILE A 132 3.02 0.93 -20.25
C ILE A 132 4.49 1.20 -19.99
N THR A 133 4.98 2.34 -20.46
CA THR A 133 6.34 2.82 -20.19
C THR A 133 6.34 3.69 -18.94
N ASP A 134 7.42 3.61 -18.15
CA ASP A 134 7.60 4.47 -16.99
C ASP A 134 7.64 5.95 -17.46
N PRO A 135 6.92 6.87 -16.79
CA PRO A 135 6.94 8.29 -17.14
C PRO A 135 8.33 8.93 -17.24
N LEU A 136 9.33 8.38 -16.53
CA LEU A 136 10.72 8.82 -16.64
C LEU A 136 11.45 8.27 -17.87
N GLU A 137 10.95 7.18 -18.47
CA GLU A 137 11.46 6.60 -19.71
C GLU A 137 10.71 7.11 -20.96
N ALA A 138 9.52 7.71 -20.78
CA ALA A 138 8.80 8.36 -21.87
C ALA A 138 9.59 9.57 -22.39
N PRO A 139 9.78 9.71 -23.72
CA PRO A 139 10.50 10.85 -24.28
C PRO A 139 9.80 12.14 -23.86
N ARG A 140 10.51 13.00 -23.10
CA ARG A 140 10.01 14.33 -22.75
C ARG A 140 9.60 15.03 -24.05
N ALA A 141 8.30 15.31 -24.19
CA ALA A 141 7.81 16.10 -25.31
C ALA A 141 8.61 17.41 -25.31
N LYS A 142 9.33 17.67 -26.41
CA LYS A 142 10.06 18.92 -26.59
C LYS A 142 9.03 20.04 -26.55
N MET A 143 9.10 20.87 -25.51
CA MET A 143 8.52 22.22 -25.52
C MET A 143 9.29 23.10 -26.50
#